data_AF-A0A9D5AWE9-F1
#
_entry.id   AF-A0A9D5AWE9-F1
#
_cell.length_a   1.000
_cell.length_b   1.000
_cell.length_c   1.000
_cell.angle_alpha   90.00
_cell.angle_beta   90.00
_cell.angle_gamma   90.00
#
_symmetry.space_group_name_H-M   'P 1'
#
loop_
_entity.id
_entity.type
_entity.pdbx_description
1 polymer ?
#
loop_
_entity_poly.entity_id
_entity_poly.type
_entity_poly.pdbx_seq_one_letter_code
_entity_poly.pdbx_strand_id
1 'polypeptide(L)'
;MLTVDDDEFWQSMSRVEFGDLPTLQDAVTVVGYPIGGDTISVTSSVVSRIEILSYVHGSTELLGLQIDVAMADLHLMVKETM
;
A
#
# COMPACT_ATOMS: atom_id res chain seq x y z
N MET A 1 -10.31 11.47 0.80
CA MET A 1 -9.46 11.88 1.94
C MET A 1 -10.30 11.77 3.20
N LEU A 2 -9.75 11.22 4.28
CA LEU A 2 -10.42 11.09 5.58
C LEU A 2 -9.60 11.85 6.63
N THR A 3 -10.27 12.33 7.68
CA THR A 3 -9.65 13.00 8.83
C THR A 3 -10.32 12.52 10.12
N VAL A 4 -9.65 12.69 11.26
CA VAL A 4 -10.15 12.35 12.60
C VAL A 4 -10.04 13.61 13.46
N ASP A 5 -11.15 14.00 14.08
CA ASP A 5 -11.26 15.25 14.85
C ASP A 5 -10.59 15.17 16.24
N ASP A 6 -10.40 13.98 16.78
CA ASP A 6 -9.78 13.76 18.09
C ASP A 6 -8.26 13.92 18.02
N ASP A 7 -7.73 14.93 18.71
CA ASP A 7 -6.30 15.20 18.78
C ASP A 7 -5.52 14.07 19.46
N GLU A 8 -6.13 13.31 20.38
CA GLU A 8 -5.49 12.18 21.07
C GLU A 8 -5.06 11.09 20.07
N PHE A 9 -5.86 10.87 19.01
CA PHE A 9 -5.55 9.91 17.94
C PHE A 9 -4.20 10.22 17.27
N TRP A 10 -3.85 11.49 17.14
CA TRP A 10 -2.64 11.93 16.45
C TRP A 10 -1.41 12.01 17.36
N GLN A 11 -1.58 11.92 18.68
CA GLN A 11 -0.46 11.99 19.62
C GLN A 11 0.49 10.82 19.41
N SER A 12 1.80 11.10 19.34
CA SER A 12 2.86 10.11 19.12
C SER A 12 2.83 9.33 17.79
N MET A 13 1.96 9.72 16.84
CA MET A 13 1.95 9.14 15.49
C MET A 13 2.99 9.79 14.58
N SER A 14 3.80 8.96 13.92
CA SER A 14 4.66 9.38 12.82
C SER A 14 3.94 9.19 11.49
N ARG A 15 3.85 10.27 10.70
CA ARG A 15 3.24 10.22 9.36
C ARG A 15 4.09 9.35 8.43
N VAL A 16 3.41 8.72 7.47
CA VAL A 16 4.08 8.00 6.39
C VAL A 16 4.47 9.02 5.33
N GLU A 17 5.76 9.03 4.98
CA GLU A 17 6.28 9.82 3.88
C GLU A 17 6.21 9.01 2.58
N PHE A 18 5.97 9.69 1.47
CA PHE A 18 6.03 9.06 0.15
C PHE A 18 7.48 8.99 -0.33
N GLY A 19 7.87 7.83 -0.83
CA GLY A 19 9.14 7.63 -1.50
C GLY A 19 9.06 7.92 -3.00
N ASP A 20 10.09 7.49 -3.72
CA ASP A 20 10.18 7.64 -5.17
C ASP A 20 9.40 6.53 -5.89
N LEU A 21 9.36 6.57 -7.22
CA LEU A 21 8.78 5.48 -8.00
C LEU A 21 9.74 4.27 -7.98
N PRO A 22 9.33 3.10 -7.47
CA PRO A 22 10.18 1.93 -7.42
C PRO A 22 10.39 1.34 -8.82
N THR A 23 11.45 0.54 -8.97
CA THR A 23 11.81 -0.17 -10.19
C THR A 23 11.45 -1.66 -10.10
N LEU A 24 11.53 -2.37 -11.23
CA LEU A 24 11.27 -3.80 -11.26
C LEU A 24 12.23 -4.55 -10.33
N GLN A 25 11.69 -5.51 -9.58
CA GLN A 25 12.39 -6.33 -8.57
C GLN A 25 12.76 -5.61 -7.28
N ASP A 26 12.42 -4.31 -7.12
CA ASP A 26 12.63 -3.65 -5.84
C ASP A 26 11.79 -4.27 -4.74
N ALA A 27 12.40 -4.39 -3.55
CA ALA A 27 11.76 -4.97 -2.38
C ALA A 27 10.66 -4.04 -1.87
N VAL A 28 9.49 -4.61 -1.62
CA VAL A 28 8.31 -3.91 -1.13
C VAL A 28 7.73 -4.61 0.08
N THR A 29 7.25 -3.84 1.04
CA THR A 29 6.54 -4.37 2.20
C THR A 29 5.15 -3.77 2.25
N VAL A 30 4.15 -4.65 2.34
CA VAL A 30 2.75 -4.27 2.46
C VAL A 30 2.30 -4.51 3.89
N VAL A 31 1.65 -3.50 4.46
CA VAL A 31 1.12 -3.54 5.83
C VAL A 31 -0.38 -3.25 5.79
N GLY A 32 -1.16 -4.01 6.55
CA GLY A 32 -2.58 -3.69 6.77
C GLY A 32 -3.27 -4.71 7.66
N TYR A 33 -4.61 -4.74 7.61
CA TYR A 33 -5.44 -5.63 8.42
C TYR A 33 -6.16 -6.64 7.51
N PRO A 34 -6.06 -7.96 7.78
CA PRO A 34 -6.77 -8.97 7.02
C PRO A 34 -8.26 -8.96 7.34
N ILE A 35 -9.10 -9.44 6.42
CA ILE A 35 -10.54 -9.59 6.67
C ILE A 35 -10.77 -10.47 7.89
N GLY A 36 -11.60 -9.98 8.82
CA GLY A 36 -12.01 -10.72 10.01
C GLY A 36 -10.99 -10.72 11.14
N GLY A 37 -9.88 -9.98 11.02
CA GLY A 37 -8.91 -9.78 12.09
C GLY A 37 -8.74 -8.31 12.49
N ASP A 38 -8.33 -8.08 13.74
CA ASP A 38 -7.91 -6.79 14.29
C ASP A 38 -6.38 -6.68 14.46
N THR A 39 -5.66 -7.69 13.98
CA THR A 39 -4.20 -7.77 14.05
C THR A 39 -3.56 -7.25 12.77
N ILE A 40 -2.43 -6.57 12.92
CA ILE A 40 -1.64 -6.08 11.79
C ILE A 40 -0.95 -7.28 11.12
N SER A 41 -1.07 -7.34 9.80
CA SER A 41 -0.34 -8.27 8.94
C SER A 41 0.71 -7.52 8.12
N VAL A 42 1.87 -8.16 7.92
CA VAL A 42 3.01 -7.63 7.17
C VAL A 42 3.44 -8.67 6.15
N THR A 43 3.52 -8.27 4.88
CA THR A 43 3.93 -9.14 3.78
C THR A 43 5.05 -8.49 2.97
N SER A 44 6.19 -9.17 2.87
CA SER A 44 7.32 -8.76 2.02
C SER A 44 7.23 -9.40 0.64
N SER A 45 7.55 -8.65 -0.41
CA SER A 45 7.62 -9.13 -1.79
C SER A 45 8.47 -8.19 -2.64
N VAL A 46 8.36 -8.29 -3.97
CA VAL A 46 9.07 -7.46 -4.95
C VAL A 46 8.11 -6.92 -6.00
N VAL A 47 8.47 -5.78 -6.60
CA VAL A 47 7.75 -5.26 -7.78
C VAL A 47 7.94 -6.22 -8.95
N SER A 48 6.85 -6.86 -9.36
CA SER A 48 6.87 -7.86 -10.44
C SER A 48 6.56 -7.25 -11.80
N ARG A 49 5.79 -6.16 -11.84
CA ARG A 49 5.41 -5.49 -13.09
C ARG A 49 5.11 -4.01 -12.88
N ILE A 50 5.44 -3.21 -13.89
CA ILE A 50 5.05 -1.81 -14.01
C ILE A 50 4.30 -1.67 -15.34
N GLU A 51 3.02 -1.33 -15.30
CA GLU A 51 2.20 -1.25 -16.51
C GLU A 51 1.06 -0.22 -16.36
N ILE A 52 0.38 0.07 -17.46
CA ILE A 52 -0.82 0.90 -17.44
C ILE A 52 -2.02 0.02 -17.11
N LEU A 53 -2.71 0.34 -16.02
CA LEU A 53 -3.88 -0.39 -15.54
C LEU A 53 -5.14 0.44 -15.73
N SER A 54 -6.22 -0.23 -16.13
CA SER A 54 -7.54 0.39 -16.17
C SER A 54 -8.13 0.44 -14.76
N TYR A 55 -8.25 1.64 -14.21
CA TYR A 55 -8.83 1.83 -12.88
C TYR A 55 -10.36 1.84 -12.99
N VAL A 56 -11.00 0.77 -12.51
CA VAL A 56 -12.42 0.43 -12.76
C VAL A 56 -13.40 1.56 -12.40
N HIS A 57 -13.09 2.34 -11.37
CA HIS A 57 -13.97 3.41 -10.89
C HIS A 57 -13.79 4.77 -11.61
N GLY A 58 -12.79 4.92 -12.48
CA GLY A 58 -12.53 6.16 -13.21
C GLY A 58 -12.54 6.03 -14.74
N SER A 59 -12.73 4.82 -15.26
CA SER A 59 -12.64 4.49 -16.70
C SER A 59 -11.40 5.09 -17.38
N THR A 60 -10.31 5.24 -16.62
CA THR A 60 -9.08 5.90 -17.04
C THR A 60 -7.91 4.96 -16.80
N GLU A 61 -6.97 5.02 -17.72
CA GLU A 61 -5.72 4.28 -17.71
C GLU A 61 -4.66 5.05 -16.92
N LEU A 62 -4.15 4.46 -15.84
CA LEU A 62 -3.15 5.06 -14.97
C LEU A 62 -1.99 4.10 -14.75
N LEU A 63 -0.82 4.65 -14.39
CA LEU A 63 0.34 3.84 -14.04
C LEU A 63 0.03 3.01 -12.79
N GLY A 64 0.27 1.71 -12.90
CA GLY A 64 0.07 0.74 -11.84
C GLY A 64 1.32 -0.10 -11.60
N LEU A 65 1.46 -0.52 -10.34
CA LEU A 65 2.51 -1.42 -9.88
C LEU A 65 1.88 -2.75 -9.47
N GLN A 66 2.41 -3.86 -9.98
CA GLN A 66 2.05 -5.19 -9.53
C GLN A 66 3.15 -5.74 -8.63
N ILE A 67 2.73 -6.42 -7.57
CA ILE A 67 3.60 -7.07 -6.59
C ILE A 67 3.26 -8.56 -6.60
N ASP A 68 4.27 -9.42 -6.54
CA ASP A 68 4.06 -10.88 -6.51
C ASP A 68 3.70 -11.34 -5.09
N VAL A 69 2.45 -11.11 -4.69
CA VAL A 69 1.90 -11.62 -3.42
C VAL A 69 0.60 -12.35 -3.71
N ALA A 70 0.43 -13.51 -3.09
CA ALA A 70 -0.86 -14.16 -2.93
C ALA A 70 -1.69 -13.39 -1.87
N MET A 71 -2.31 -12.26 -2.25
CA MET A 71 -3.21 -11.55 -1.32
C MET A 71 -4.64 -12.06 -1.49
N ALA A 72 -5.17 -12.65 -0.42
CA ALA A 72 -6.58 -12.54 -0.09
C ALA A 72 -6.72 -11.29 0.79
N ASP A 73 -7.26 -10.22 0.22
CA ASP A 73 -7.86 -9.08 0.92
C ASP A 73 -7.01 -8.30 1.93
N LEU A 74 -6.06 -7.50 1.43
CA LEU A 74 -5.43 -6.41 2.16
C LEU A 74 -5.48 -5.11 1.34
N HIS A 75 -5.92 -4.03 1.97
CA HIS A 75 -5.88 -2.68 1.40
C HIS A 75 -4.41 -2.23 1.32
N LEU A 76 -3.92 -2.00 0.10
CA LEU A 76 -2.49 -1.81 -0.16
C LEU A 76 -1.98 -0.46 0.36
N MET A 77 -1.21 -0.45 1.45
CA MET A 77 -0.21 0.60 1.71
C MET A 77 1.17 0.03 1.34
N VAL A 78 1.73 0.49 0.23
CA VAL A 78 3.13 0.21 -0.13
C VAL A 78 4.01 1.11 0.74
N LYS A 79 4.80 0.53 1.64
CA LYS A 79 5.93 1.22 2.27
C LYS A 79 7.21 0.78 1.54
N GLU A 80 7.93 1.75 0.99
CA GLU A 80 9.34 1.53 0.63
C GLU A 80 10.16 1.37 1.92
N THR A 81 11.15 0.48 1.87
CA THR A 81 12.19 0.33 2.88
C THR A 81 13.39 1.19 2.46
N MET A 82 14.06 1.79 3.46
CA MET A 82 15.28 2.62 3.35
C MET A 82 16.32 2.12 2.35
#